data_AF-A0A9D4F6I8-F1
#
_entry.id   AF-A0A9D4F6I8-F1
#
_cell.length_a   1.000
_cell.length_b   1.000
_cell.length_c   1.000
_cell.angle_alpha   90.00
_cell.angle_beta   90.00
_cell.angle_gamma   90.00
#
_symmetry.space_group_name_H-M   'P 1'
#
loop_
_entity.id
_entity.type
_entity.pdbx_description
1 polymer ?
#
loop_
_entity_poly.entity_id
_entity_poly.type
_entity_poly.pdbx_seq_one_letter_code
_entity_poly.pdbx_strand_id
1 'polypeptide(L)'
;MGLYNKLSRQIRDLVRKIKELDVKDPFRTEATSQVLEKLHCMGLVPTKQNLALADDVNASSFCRRRLPVVMVRSHMAETLKAATTFIEQGHIRVGPEVVSDPAFLVTRQMEDFVTWTDTSAIKKHVLDYNDMRDDFDMLA
;
A
#
# COMPACT_ATOMS: atom_id res chain seq x y z
N MET A 1 11.85 10.25 6.50
CA MET A 1 10.91 11.18 5.82
C MET A 1 11.49 11.86 4.57
N GLY A 2 12.80 12.18 4.51
CA GLY A 2 13.38 12.86 3.35
C GLY A 2 13.21 12.14 2.01
N LEU A 3 13.22 10.80 2.00
CA LEU A 3 13.10 10.02 0.77
C LEU A 3 11.72 10.16 0.09
N TYR A 4 10.61 10.04 0.82
CA TYR A 4 9.27 10.22 0.23
C TYR A 4 9.02 11.65 -0.23
N ASN A 5 9.56 12.65 0.48
CA ASN A 5 9.51 14.04 0.01
C ASN A 5 10.29 14.23 -1.30
N LYS A 6 11.47 13.61 -1.41
CA LYS A 6 12.27 13.64 -2.65
C LYS A 6 11.55 12.94 -3.80
N LEU A 7 11.03 11.73 -3.58
CA LEU A 7 10.31 10.96 -4.60
C LEU A 7 9.04 11.67 -5.08
N SER A 8 8.23 12.19 -4.15
CA SER A 8 7.03 12.95 -4.50
C SER A 8 7.37 14.21 -5.30
N ARG A 9 8.47 14.89 -4.99
CA ARG A 9 8.96 16.01 -5.82
C ARG A 9 9.35 15.55 -7.22
N GLN A 10 10.10 14.47 -7.35
CA GLN A 10 10.49 13.92 -8.66
C GLN A 10 9.28 13.54 -9.52
N ILE A 11 8.24 12.96 -8.91
CA ILE A 11 6.97 12.66 -9.59
C ILE A 11 6.32 13.95 -10.12
N ARG A 12 6.20 14.98 -9.28
CA ARG A 12 5.61 16.27 -9.67
C ARG A 12 6.41 16.95 -10.77
N ASP A 13 7.74 16.94 -10.67
CA ASP A 13 8.63 17.52 -11.68
C ASP A 13 8.48 16.80 -13.03
N LEU A 14 8.35 15.47 -13.04
CA LEU A 14 8.06 14.68 -14.24
C LEU A 14 6.70 15.05 -14.84
N VAL A 15 5.66 15.07 -14.00
CA VAL A 15 4.29 15.38 -14.42
C VAL A 15 4.20 16.78 -15.03
N ARG A 16 4.91 17.77 -14.48
CA ARG A 16 4.96 19.14 -15.01
C ARG A 16 5.61 19.19 -16.39
N LYS A 17 6.73 18.48 -16.58
CA LYS A 17 7.36 18.35 -17.91
C LYS A 17 6.43 17.71 -18.94
N ILE A 18 5.66 16.70 -18.55
CA ILE A 18 4.66 16.09 -19.45
C ILE A 18 3.56 17.11 -19.81
N LYS A 19 3.12 17.95 -18.86
CA LYS A 19 2.11 18.99 -19.10
C LYS A 19 2.61 20.09 -20.06
N GLU A 20 3.91 20.36 -20.09
CA GLU A 20 4.55 21.35 -20.96
C GLU A 20 4.64 20.91 -22.43
N LEU A 21 4.53 19.62 -22.72
CA LEU A 21 4.51 19.09 -24.09
C LEU A 21 3.27 19.55 -24.86
N ASP A 22 3.36 19.62 -26.18
CA ASP A 22 2.22 19.96 -27.04
C ASP A 22 1.08 18.94 -26.88
N VAL A 23 -0.18 19.40 -26.93
CA VAL A 23 -1.36 18.54 -26.75
C VAL A 23 -1.47 17.49 -27.87
N LYS A 24 -0.92 17.79 -29.05
CA LYS A 24 -0.93 16.90 -30.22
C LYS A 24 0.25 15.93 -30.23
N ASP A 25 1.21 16.07 -29.32
CA ASP A 25 2.35 15.16 -29.22
C ASP A 25 1.87 13.76 -28.78
N PRO A 26 2.05 12.71 -29.60
CA PRO A 26 1.67 11.35 -29.21
C PRO A 26 2.40 10.88 -27.94
N PHE A 27 3.64 11.34 -27.72
CA PHE A 27 4.41 10.99 -26.53
C PHE A 27 3.77 11.53 -25.25
N ARG A 28 3.17 12.73 -25.29
CA ARG A 28 2.45 13.30 -24.15
C ARG A 28 1.31 12.38 -23.71
N THR A 29 0.55 11.86 -24.66
CA THR A 29 -0.59 10.97 -24.38
C THR A 29 -0.12 9.66 -23.76
N GLU A 30 0.91 9.06 -24.35
CA GLU A 30 1.50 7.81 -23.86
C GLU A 30 2.09 7.98 -22.44
N ALA A 31 2.95 8.97 -22.24
CA ALA A 31 3.58 9.25 -20.96
C ALA A 31 2.56 9.58 -19.85
N THR A 32 1.49 10.30 -20.20
CA THR A 32 0.37 10.57 -19.30
C THR A 32 -0.30 9.29 -18.84
N SER A 33 -0.60 8.38 -19.78
CA SER A 33 -1.20 7.09 -19.47
C SER A 33 -0.30 6.26 -18.56
N GLN A 34 0.98 6.12 -18.91
CA GLN A 34 1.94 5.33 -18.15
C GLN A 34 2.13 5.84 -16.71
N VAL A 35 2.28 7.15 -16.52
CA VAL A 35 2.51 7.70 -15.17
C VAL A 35 1.26 7.55 -14.30
N LEU A 36 0.07 7.80 -14.85
CA LEU A 36 -1.19 7.65 -14.12
C LEU A 36 -1.47 6.19 -13.76
N GLU A 37 -1.21 5.27 -14.70
CA GLU A 37 -1.29 3.82 -14.46
C GLU A 37 -0.40 3.40 -13.29
N LYS A 38 0.88 3.79 -13.34
CA LYS A 38 1.86 3.42 -12.30
C LYS A 38 1.47 3.96 -10.93
N LEU A 39 1.14 5.26 -10.84
CA LEU A 39 0.76 5.89 -9.58
C LEU A 39 -0.53 5.30 -9.02
N HIS A 40 -1.49 4.96 -9.89
CA HIS A 40 -2.73 4.32 -9.47
C HIS A 40 -2.46 2.91 -8.94
N CYS A 41 -1.71 2.08 -9.65
CA CYS A 41 -1.36 0.72 -9.21
C CYS A 41 -0.60 0.72 -7.87
N MET A 42 0.28 1.71 -7.65
CA MET A 42 0.95 1.90 -6.36
C MET A 42 0.02 2.45 -5.25
N GLY A 43 -1.19 2.89 -5.59
CA GLY A 43 -2.15 3.46 -4.64
C GLY A 43 -1.86 4.89 -4.22
N LEU A 44 -0.98 5.59 -4.95
CA LEU A 44 -0.60 6.98 -4.63
C LEU A 44 -1.64 8.00 -5.11
N VAL A 45 -2.42 7.64 -6.13
CA VAL A 45 -3.58 8.42 -6.61
C VAL A 45 -4.85 7.56 -6.59
N PRO A 46 -6.02 8.18 -6.36
CA PRO A 46 -7.28 7.47 -6.25
C PRO A 46 -7.79 6.95 -7.62
N THR A 47 -7.60 7.72 -8.70
CA THR A 47 -8.07 7.43 -10.05
C THR A 47 -7.01 7.78 -11.10
N LYS A 48 -7.20 7.32 -12.34
CA LYS A 48 -6.30 7.56 -13.50
C LYS A 48 -6.78 8.70 -14.40
N GLN A 49 -7.66 9.58 -13.90
CA GLN A 49 -8.41 10.49 -14.77
C GLN A 49 -7.64 11.77 -15.14
N ASN A 50 -6.77 12.27 -14.26
CA ASN A 50 -6.17 13.58 -14.44
C ASN A 50 -4.75 13.68 -13.85
N LEU A 51 -3.82 14.28 -14.61
CA LEU A 51 -2.46 14.62 -14.17
C LEU A 51 -2.43 15.60 -12.98
N ALA A 52 -3.51 16.35 -12.71
CA ALA A 52 -3.59 17.17 -11.50
C ALA A 52 -3.40 16.33 -10.23
N LEU A 53 -4.01 15.13 -10.16
CA LEU A 53 -3.85 14.22 -9.03
C LEU A 53 -2.40 13.76 -8.85
N ALA A 54 -1.67 13.59 -9.96
CA ALA A 54 -0.26 13.21 -9.94
C ALA A 54 0.64 14.38 -9.49
N ASP A 55 0.26 15.62 -9.77
CA ASP A 55 0.95 16.85 -9.35
C ASP A 55 0.72 17.18 -7.86
N ASP A 56 -0.30 16.57 -7.24
CA ASP A 56 -0.61 16.71 -5.81
C ASP A 56 0.01 15.60 -4.94
N VAL A 57 0.69 14.62 -5.55
CA VAL A 57 1.37 13.55 -4.83
C VAL A 57 2.40 14.14 -3.87
N ASN A 58 2.31 13.75 -2.61
CA ASN A 58 3.18 14.22 -1.53
C ASN A 58 3.66 13.03 -0.67
N ALA A 59 4.51 13.29 0.32
CA ALA A 59 5.03 12.21 1.18
C ALA A 59 3.92 11.47 1.94
N SER A 60 2.82 12.14 2.31
CA SER A 60 1.69 11.49 2.98
C SER A 60 0.98 10.48 2.06
N SER A 61 0.97 10.70 0.74
CA SER A 61 0.47 9.70 -0.22
C SER A 61 1.20 8.36 -0.10
N PHE A 62 2.51 8.40 0.11
CA PHE A 62 3.32 7.18 0.37
C PHE A 62 3.07 6.63 1.77
N CYS A 63 3.07 7.48 2.80
CA CYS A 63 2.87 7.03 4.18
C CYS A 63 1.54 6.29 4.36
N ARG A 64 0.47 6.70 3.66
CA ARG A 64 -0.84 6.02 3.66
C ARG A 64 -0.84 4.63 3.02
N ARG A 65 0.23 4.27 2.29
CA ARG A 65 0.43 2.95 1.67
C ARG A 65 1.37 2.06 2.48
N ARG A 66 1.91 2.52 3.61
CA ARG A 66 2.70 1.67 4.52
C ARG A 66 1.80 0.62 5.16
N LEU A 67 2.34 -0.59 5.34
CA LEU A 67 1.62 -1.75 5.85
C LEU A 67 0.80 -1.47 7.14
N PRO A 68 1.33 -0.80 8.19
CA PRO A 68 0.54 -0.50 9.38
C PRO A 68 -0.70 0.36 9.10
N VAL A 69 -0.60 1.32 8.17
CA VAL A 69 -1.72 2.22 7.84
C VAL A 69 -2.79 1.48 7.03
N VAL A 70 -2.36 0.58 6.15
CA VAL A 70 -3.28 -0.29 5.40
C VAL A 70 -4.01 -1.23 6.35
N MET A 71 -3.32 -1.85 7.31
CA MET A 71 -3.94 -2.74 8.30
C MET A 71 -5.00 -2.03 9.16
N VAL A 72 -4.74 -0.80 9.59
CA VAL A 72 -5.73 -0.02 10.35
C VAL A 72 -6.94 0.31 9.48
N ARG A 73 -6.73 0.66 8.21
CA ARG A 73 -7.82 0.95 7.26
C ARG A 73 -8.66 -0.29 6.93
N SER A 74 -8.05 -1.48 6.91
CA SER A 74 -8.75 -2.76 6.70
C SER A 74 -9.33 -3.35 8.00
N HIS A 75 -9.28 -2.61 9.11
CA HIS A 75 -9.76 -3.05 10.43
C HIS A 75 -9.07 -4.31 10.98
N MET A 76 -7.86 -4.65 10.49
CA MET A 76 -7.04 -5.71 11.08
C MET A 76 -6.39 -5.30 12.40
N ALA A 77 -6.25 -4.00 12.64
CA ALA A 77 -5.72 -3.46 13.89
C ALA A 77 -6.42 -2.15 14.24
N GLU A 78 -6.66 -1.91 15.53
CA GLU A 78 -7.36 -0.70 15.99
C GLU A 78 -6.50 0.56 15.90
N THR A 79 -5.18 0.41 16.09
CA THR A 79 -4.25 1.55 16.14
C THR A 79 -2.98 1.28 15.34
N LEU A 80 -2.34 2.36 14.87
CA LEU A 80 -1.06 2.25 14.15
C LEU A 80 0.04 1.62 15.01
N LYS A 81 0.00 1.85 16.34
CA LYS A 81 0.96 1.27 17.28
C LYS A 81 0.79 -0.25 17.34
N ALA A 82 -0.44 -0.73 17.50
CA ALA A 82 -0.74 -2.16 17.49
C ALA A 82 -0.36 -2.81 16.16
N ALA A 83 -0.74 -2.20 15.03
CA ALA A 83 -0.39 -2.70 13.70
C ALA A 83 1.14 -2.83 13.52
N THR A 84 1.89 -1.81 13.95
CA THR A 84 3.36 -1.83 13.90
C THR A 84 3.93 -2.97 14.75
N THR A 85 3.44 -3.15 15.98
CA THR A 85 3.86 -4.25 16.86
C THR A 85 3.57 -5.62 16.26
N PHE A 86 2.40 -5.82 15.64
CA PHE A 86 2.06 -7.10 15.00
C PHE A 86 2.98 -7.42 13.81
N ILE A 87 3.36 -6.42 13.02
CA ILE A 87 4.31 -6.58 11.91
C ILE A 87 5.70 -6.94 12.46
N GLU A 88 6.21 -6.18 13.43
CA GLU A 88 7.55 -6.41 14.01
C GLU A 88 7.67 -7.79 14.69
N GLN A 89 6.57 -8.31 15.24
CA GLN A 89 6.49 -9.66 15.82
C GLN A 89 6.32 -10.78 14.77
N GLY A 90 6.17 -10.44 13.48
CA GLY A 90 6.03 -11.42 12.40
C GLY A 90 4.64 -12.06 12.31
N HIS A 91 3.60 -11.39 12.81
CA HIS A 91 2.22 -11.88 12.73
C HIS A 91 1.55 -11.63 11.38
N ILE A 92 2.18 -10.85 10.50
CA ILE A 92 1.58 -10.39 9.24
C ILE A 92 2.37 -10.96 8.06
N ARG A 93 1.63 -11.45 7.06
CA ARG A 93 2.17 -11.81 5.74
C ARG A 93 1.45 -11.03 4.65
N VAL A 94 2.14 -10.88 3.52
CA VAL A 94 1.57 -10.35 2.27
C VAL A 94 1.75 -11.40 1.20
N GLY A 95 0.66 -12.07 0.82
CA GLY A 95 0.74 -13.29 0.03
C GLY A 95 1.43 -14.41 0.83
N PRO A 96 2.43 -15.11 0.28
CA PRO A 96 3.14 -16.17 1.01
C PRO A 96 4.21 -15.65 1.97
N GLU A 97 4.67 -14.41 1.80
CA GLU A 97 5.86 -13.87 2.50
C GLU A 97 5.50 -13.18 3.81
N VAL A 98 6.19 -13.55 4.89
CA VAL A 98 6.09 -12.86 6.19
C VAL A 98 6.80 -11.52 6.09
N VAL A 99 6.14 -10.44 6.50
CA VAL A 99 6.69 -9.09 6.45
C VAL A 99 6.96 -8.61 7.88
N SER A 100 8.22 -8.29 8.16
CA SER A 100 8.67 -7.77 9.46
C SER A 100 9.00 -6.28 9.44
N ASP A 101 9.09 -5.64 8.26
CA ASP A 101 9.39 -4.21 8.11
C ASP A 101 8.10 -3.37 8.03
N PRO A 102 7.79 -2.51 9.03
CA PRO A 102 6.64 -1.60 9.00
C PRO A 102 6.73 -0.51 7.91
N ALA A 103 7.89 -0.30 7.28
CA ALA A 103 8.05 0.60 6.14
C ALA A 103 7.68 -0.05 4.79
N PHE A 104 7.33 -1.34 4.77
CA PHE A 104 6.84 -2.03 3.57
C PHE A 104 5.65 -1.28 2.94
N LEU A 105 5.76 -0.97 1.65
CA LEU A 105 4.73 -0.29 0.87
C LEU A 105 3.83 -1.31 0.19
N VAL A 106 2.55 -1.29 0.55
CA VAL A 106 1.53 -2.17 -0.01
C VAL A 106 0.92 -1.51 -1.24
N THR A 107 1.07 -2.13 -2.42
CA THR A 107 0.39 -1.70 -3.65
C THR A 107 -1.10 -2.04 -3.60
N ARG A 108 -1.91 -1.53 -4.53
CA ARG A 108 -3.35 -1.86 -4.55
C ARG A 108 -3.60 -3.35 -4.71
N GLN A 109 -2.85 -4.00 -5.59
CA GLN A 109 -3.01 -5.44 -5.87
C GLN A 109 -2.55 -6.31 -4.70
N MET A 110 -1.59 -5.83 -3.90
CA MET A 110 -1.11 -6.55 -2.72
C MET A 110 -2.05 -6.46 -1.53
N GLU A 111 -2.95 -5.46 -1.50
CA GLU A 111 -3.82 -5.17 -0.35
C GLU A 111 -4.73 -6.35 0.01
N ASP A 112 -5.26 -7.04 -1.01
CA ASP A 112 -6.13 -8.20 -0.84
C ASP A 112 -5.40 -9.43 -0.25
N PHE A 113 -4.07 -9.43 -0.29
CA PHE A 113 -3.24 -10.53 0.21
C PHE A 113 -2.60 -10.23 1.57
N VAL A 114 -2.92 -9.09 2.19
CA VAL A 114 -2.48 -8.78 3.56
C VAL A 114 -3.32 -9.58 4.54
N THR A 115 -2.68 -10.51 5.26
CA THR A 115 -3.38 -11.36 6.22
C THR A 115 -2.46 -11.79 7.38
N TRP A 116 -3.05 -12.43 8.38
CA TRP A 116 -2.29 -13.02 9.48
C TRP A 116 -1.47 -14.23 9.00
N THR A 117 -0.30 -14.45 9.61
CA THR A 117 0.43 -15.70 9.46
C THR A 117 -0.38 -16.86 10.07
N ASP A 118 -0.20 -18.07 9.52
CA ASP A 118 -0.99 -19.23 9.94
C ASP A 118 -0.69 -19.64 11.39
N THR A 119 0.53 -19.42 11.86
CA THR A 119 0.96 -19.64 13.24
C THR A 119 0.61 -18.49 14.20
N SER A 120 0.00 -17.41 13.72
CA SER A 120 -0.30 -16.23 14.53
C SER A 120 -1.29 -16.55 15.66
N ALA A 121 -0.88 -16.28 16.90
CA ALA A 121 -1.77 -16.37 18.05
C ALA A 121 -2.97 -15.41 17.95
N ILE A 122 -2.81 -14.27 17.26
CA ILE A 122 -3.89 -13.31 17.04
C ILE A 122 -4.94 -13.89 16.08
N LYS A 123 -4.50 -14.59 15.02
CA LYS A 123 -5.41 -15.31 14.10
C LYS A 123 -6.25 -16.32 14.88
N LYS A 124 -5.61 -17.10 15.75
CA LYS A 124 -6.29 -18.10 16.61
C LYS A 124 -7.34 -17.42 17.50
N HIS A 125 -6.97 -16.34 18.18
CA HIS A 125 -7.90 -15.61 19.05
C HIS A 125 -9.11 -15.04 18.30
N VAL A 126 -8.91 -14.51 17.09
CA VAL A 126 -10.00 -14.00 16.25
C VAL A 126 -10.92 -15.12 15.76
N LEU A 127 -10.37 -16.29 15.41
CA LEU A 127 -11.18 -17.46 15.01
C LEU A 127 -11.96 -18.04 16.18
N ASP A 128 -11.32 -18.12 17.36
CA ASP A 128 -11.97 -18.52 18.62
C ASP A 128 -13.16 -17.62 18.95
N TYR A 129 -12.96 -16.30 18.91
CA TYR A 129 -14.01 -15.33 19.20
C TYR A 129 -15.21 -15.45 18.26
N ASN A 130 -14.97 -15.86 17.00
CA ASN A 130 -16.02 -16.02 16.00
C ASN A 130 -16.59 -17.45 15.93
N ASP A 131 -16.19 -18.36 16.82
CA ASP A 131 -16.56 -19.78 16.79
C ASP A 131 -16.24 -20.48 15.45
N MET A 132 -15.21 -20.01 14.74
CA MET A 132 -14.79 -20.52 13.42
C MET A 132 -13.48 -21.32 13.47
N ARG A 133 -13.01 -21.69 14.65
CA ARG A 133 -11.76 -22.43 14.79
C ARG A 133 -11.92 -23.89 14.39
N ASP A 134 -11.12 -24.31 13.42
CA ASP A 134 -10.88 -25.71 13.09
C ASP A 134 -9.53 -26.15 13.67
N ASP A 135 -9.54 -27.15 14.53
CA ASP A 135 -8.34 -27.67 15.19
C ASP A 135 -7.44 -28.49 14.24
N PHE A 136 -7.95 -28.92 13.08
CA PHE A 136 -7.18 -29.66 12.08
C PHE A 136 -6.11 -28.79 11.40
N ASP A 137 -6.42 -27.51 11.17
CA ASP A 137 -5.52 -26.53 10.54
C ASP A 137 -4.28 -26.20 11.39
N MET A 138 -4.23 -26.61 12.66
CA MET A 138 -3.09 -26.37 13.56
C MET A 138 -2.00 -27.45 13.53
N LEU A 139 -2.23 -28.56 12.83
CA LEU A 139 -1.30 -29.70 12.77
C LEU A 139 -0.32 -29.62 11.57
N ALA A 140 -0.43 -28.59 10.73
CA ALA A 140 0.37 -28.37 9.53
C ALA A 140 1.52 -27.36 9.74
#